data_AF-A0A6P5LV04-F1
#
_entry.id   AF-A0A6P5LV04-F1
#
_cell.length_a   1.000
_cell.length_b   1.000
_cell.length_c   1.000
_cell.angle_alpha   90.00
_cell.angle_beta   90.00
_cell.angle_gamma   90.00
#
_symmetry.space_group_name_H-M   'P 1'
#
loop_
_entity.id
_entity.type
_entity.pdbx_description
1 polymer ?
#
loop_
_entity_poly.entity_id
_entity_poly.type
_entity_poly.pdbx_seq_one_letter_code
_entity_poly.pdbx_strand_id
1 'polypeptide(L)'
;MSSSVTLEDLGLLLKDGLKIPETLIVKEISDGSEYNPQVSSNLTPEQDTLKRWKQLEQWVADLQAEVVCLRGHKERSDQAVLSLLRELLQIRARIQVQDSELELIRDEVKQLTRLPEKEACELSNTANRSHMESMEKRLVEVRESLAQIRRKQALQDTEKKNFEAELQLRLDKLSGDLKEEAEGRETACNALRQNQEENACRTSRDIAGIQAQALQLGEEMSLKFLKREAKLCGHLQKNFVAIEKKMKVSENTRLRSEKNLWEELEVKWQKIQVLNEDHFRSLKHQQEQEESHLLNQCRALDKAVIQLTDFVRENQTSLNSILQAEQKNREAQEQCEKENMEKFTTQLQNDILAVRDSFDNANREARAELEKIQEKSQVLEESIGQLVREVRDLSDHFVALSWKFDLQEQTLNLKMSEAKKEWSEEEKKALEKFMQWQNETIVHLKELQEKVESFLVQIGDVNDRCLLHRSDSDQRIITESRTREREMGIVKQELAVVLSTLQLLKEDNPNRKIAEIQGKLVTFQNQIMKMENNIQDNKTIQNLKFNTETKLVAEMENSFTQAFS
;
A
#
# COMPACT_ATOMS: atom_id res chain seq x y z
N MET A 1 -72.82 -19.35 -5.01
CA MET A 1 -72.58 -19.23 -6.46
C MET A 1 -71.09 -19.28 -6.70
N SER A 2 -70.68 -19.93 -7.79
CA SER A 2 -69.31 -19.93 -8.35
C SER A 2 -68.86 -18.48 -8.69
N SER A 3 -67.59 -18.12 -8.87
CA SER A 3 -66.56 -18.84 -9.63
C SER A 3 -65.11 -18.56 -9.21
N SER A 4 -64.32 -19.63 -9.24
CA SER A 4 -62.91 -19.75 -9.67
C SER A 4 -62.15 -18.50 -10.16
N VAL A 5 -60.94 -18.35 -9.61
CA VAL A 5 -59.75 -17.82 -10.29
C VAL A 5 -58.66 -18.89 -10.15
N THR A 6 -58.05 -19.33 -11.26
CA THR A 6 -57.12 -20.46 -11.28
C THR A 6 -55.66 -20.01 -11.18
N LEU A 7 -54.76 -20.97 -10.93
CA LEU A 7 -53.31 -20.76 -10.75
C LEU A 7 -52.59 -20.12 -11.97
N GLU A 8 -53.26 -20.03 -13.12
CA GLU A 8 -52.70 -19.51 -14.37
C GLU A 8 -52.68 -17.97 -14.43
N ASP A 9 -53.53 -17.28 -13.67
CA ASP A 9 -53.62 -15.81 -13.70
C ASP A 9 -52.43 -15.08 -13.01
N LEU A 10 -51.59 -15.82 -12.28
CA LEU A 10 -50.31 -15.30 -11.76
C LEU A 10 -49.11 -15.64 -12.66
N GLY A 11 -49.30 -16.46 -13.70
CA GLY A 11 -48.26 -16.80 -14.67
C GLY A 11 -48.04 -15.75 -15.77
N LEU A 12 -48.98 -14.80 -15.93
CA LEU A 12 -48.99 -13.85 -17.04
C LEU A 12 -48.23 -12.54 -16.78
N LEU A 13 -47.82 -12.25 -15.55
CA LEU A 13 -47.05 -11.03 -15.20
C LEU A 13 -45.52 -11.19 -15.30
N LEU A 14 -45.03 -12.37 -15.66
CA LEU A 14 -43.59 -12.70 -15.75
C LEU A 14 -43.11 -13.00 -17.19
N LYS A 15 -43.96 -12.77 -18.20
CA LYS A 15 -43.69 -13.17 -19.60
C LYS A 15 -43.47 -12.03 -20.60
N ASP A 16 -43.68 -10.78 -20.20
CA ASP A 16 -43.44 -9.58 -21.03
C ASP A 16 -42.14 -8.85 -20.64
N GLY A 17 -41.01 -9.57 -20.77
CA GLY A 17 -39.69 -9.08 -20.34
C GLY A 17 -38.55 -9.25 -21.35
N LEU A 18 -38.82 -9.63 -22.61
CA LEU A 18 -37.78 -9.86 -23.63
C LEU A 18 -38.22 -9.46 -25.05
N LYS A 19 -38.28 -8.14 -25.34
CA LYS A 19 -38.14 -7.59 -26.70
C LYS A 19 -37.57 -6.16 -26.69
N ILE A 20 -36.27 -6.02 -26.91
CA ILE A 20 -35.66 -4.96 -27.73
C ILE A 20 -34.56 -5.64 -28.60
N PRO A 21 -34.36 -5.25 -29.87
CA PRO A 21 -33.78 -6.15 -30.87
C PRO A 21 -32.26 -6.12 -31.00
N GLU A 22 -31.75 -7.19 -31.60
CA GLU A 22 -30.38 -7.34 -32.07
C GLU A 22 -30.08 -6.42 -33.27
N THR A 23 -28.91 -5.77 -33.25
CA THR A 23 -28.17 -5.13 -34.37
C THR A 23 -28.93 -4.27 -35.40
N LEU A 24 -28.46 -3.02 -35.60
CA LEU A 24 -28.10 -2.52 -36.94
C LEU A 24 -27.41 -1.14 -36.91
N ILE A 25 -26.59 -0.91 -37.95
CA ILE A 25 -26.06 0.39 -38.43
C ILE A 25 -24.87 0.98 -37.64
N VAL A 26 -23.70 0.52 -38.06
CA VAL A 26 -22.51 1.37 -38.30
C VAL A 26 -22.95 2.67 -38.98
N LYS A 27 -22.52 3.83 -38.46
CA LYS A 27 -22.49 5.05 -39.26
C LYS A 27 -21.26 5.90 -38.97
N GLU A 28 -20.40 5.96 -39.97
CA GLU A 28 -19.23 6.84 -40.03
C GLU A 28 -19.65 8.32 -40.08
N ILE A 29 -18.90 9.14 -39.35
CA ILE A 29 -18.60 10.55 -39.62
C ILE A 29 -17.15 10.66 -39.13
N SER A 30 -16.12 10.42 -39.95
CA SER A 30 -15.63 11.21 -41.11
C SER A 30 -15.19 12.63 -40.73
N ASP A 31 -13.96 12.93 -41.15
CA ASP A 31 -13.28 14.23 -41.21
C ASP A 31 -12.85 14.83 -39.84
N GLY A 32 -11.57 15.13 -39.62
CA GLY A 32 -10.41 14.96 -40.50
C GLY A 32 -9.10 15.49 -39.91
N SER A 33 -8.06 15.55 -40.75
CA SER A 33 -6.68 16.00 -40.46
C SER A 33 -5.80 15.03 -39.67
N GLU A 34 -5.26 14.06 -40.41
CA GLU A 34 -3.82 13.78 -40.53
C GLU A 34 -2.87 14.59 -39.60
N TYR A 35 -2.01 13.89 -38.85
CA TYR A 35 -0.57 13.83 -39.14
C TYR A 35 0.10 12.66 -38.39
N ASN A 36 0.88 11.88 -39.14
CA ASN A 36 1.82 10.84 -38.72
C ASN A 36 2.93 10.83 -39.80
N PRO A 37 4.15 10.27 -39.59
CA PRO A 37 4.51 9.29 -38.57
C PRO A 37 5.88 9.48 -37.86
N GLN A 38 6.09 8.72 -36.76
CA GLN A 38 7.33 7.98 -36.35
C GLN A 38 8.70 8.72 -36.33
N VAL A 39 9.61 8.60 -35.35
CA VAL A 39 9.83 7.72 -34.16
C VAL A 39 10.50 8.62 -33.05
N SER A 40 10.79 8.26 -31.79
CA SER A 40 10.75 7.00 -31.03
C SER A 40 10.66 7.20 -29.49
N SER A 41 10.13 6.20 -28.80
CA SER A 41 10.53 5.68 -27.46
C SER A 41 10.99 6.65 -26.36
N ASN A 42 10.08 6.99 -25.42
CA ASN A 42 10.04 6.37 -24.07
C ASN A 42 9.16 7.16 -23.08
N LEU A 43 7.85 6.93 -23.10
CA LEU A 43 6.97 7.15 -21.95
C LEU A 43 5.97 5.99 -21.87
N THR A 44 5.89 5.34 -20.72
CA THR A 44 5.01 4.18 -20.47
C THR A 44 3.87 4.54 -19.50
N PRO A 45 2.75 5.11 -19.97
CA PRO A 45 1.52 5.21 -19.19
C PRO A 45 0.53 4.05 -19.46
N GLU A 46 0.58 3.42 -20.64
CA GLU A 46 -0.43 2.43 -21.09
C GLU A 46 -0.43 1.12 -20.27
N GLN A 47 0.69 0.75 -19.66
CA GLN A 47 0.80 -0.51 -18.95
C GLN A 47 0.03 -0.51 -17.61
N ASP A 48 -0.15 0.66 -16.99
CA ASP A 48 -0.89 0.79 -15.74
C ASP A 48 -2.39 1.00 -15.94
N THR A 49 -2.82 1.61 -17.05
CA THR A 49 -4.23 1.56 -17.46
C THR A 49 -4.66 0.14 -17.78
N LEU A 50 -3.85 -0.64 -18.53
CA LEU A 50 -4.18 -2.04 -18.85
C LEU A 50 -4.28 -2.93 -17.59
N LYS A 51 -3.42 -2.71 -16.58
CA LYS A 51 -3.53 -3.42 -15.28
C LYS A 51 -4.81 -3.06 -14.52
N ARG A 52 -5.18 -1.77 -14.49
CA ARG A 52 -6.44 -1.31 -13.84
C ARG A 52 -7.68 -1.89 -14.54
N TRP A 53 -7.68 -1.99 -15.86
CA TRP A 53 -8.77 -2.63 -16.60
C TRP A 53 -8.92 -4.11 -16.23
N LYS A 54 -7.82 -4.88 -16.21
CA LYS A 54 -7.85 -6.29 -15.77
C LYS A 54 -8.31 -6.47 -14.31
N GLN A 55 -7.97 -5.55 -13.42
CA GLN A 55 -8.47 -5.56 -12.04
C GLN A 55 -9.98 -5.30 -11.97
N LEU A 56 -10.51 -4.38 -12.79
CA LEU A 56 -11.96 -4.13 -12.88
C LEU A 56 -12.70 -5.31 -13.52
N GLU A 57 -12.15 -5.94 -14.56
CA GLU A 57 -12.70 -7.16 -15.16
C GLU A 57 -12.79 -8.30 -14.13
N GLN A 58 -11.73 -8.51 -13.33
CA GLN A 58 -11.73 -9.50 -12.25
C GLN A 58 -12.79 -9.16 -11.18
N TRP A 59 -12.87 -7.91 -10.73
CA TRP A 59 -13.89 -7.48 -9.76
C TRP A 59 -15.32 -7.69 -10.26
N VAL A 60 -15.59 -7.44 -11.55
CA VAL A 60 -16.90 -7.70 -12.16
C VAL A 60 -17.18 -9.21 -12.22
N ALA A 61 -16.19 -10.04 -12.53
CA ALA A 61 -16.33 -11.50 -12.51
C ALA A 61 -16.59 -12.05 -11.09
N ASP A 62 -15.87 -11.55 -10.09
CA ASP A 62 -16.03 -11.93 -8.68
C ASP A 62 -17.42 -11.54 -8.16
N LEU A 63 -17.89 -10.32 -8.45
CA LEU A 63 -19.25 -9.86 -8.14
C LEU A 63 -20.33 -10.68 -8.87
N GLN A 64 -20.11 -11.07 -10.12
CA GLN A 64 -21.03 -11.95 -10.84
C GLN A 64 -21.11 -13.35 -10.21
N ALA A 65 -19.98 -13.92 -9.79
CA ALA A 65 -19.94 -15.18 -9.08
C ALA A 65 -20.68 -15.10 -7.72
N GLU A 66 -20.46 -14.02 -6.96
CA GLU A 66 -21.17 -13.80 -5.68
C GLU A 66 -22.68 -13.65 -5.88
N VAL A 67 -23.14 -12.91 -6.90
CA VAL A 67 -24.57 -12.78 -7.25
C VAL A 67 -25.19 -14.14 -7.63
N VAL A 68 -24.45 -15.02 -8.31
CA VAL A 68 -24.90 -16.39 -8.61
C VAL A 68 -24.98 -17.23 -7.33
N CYS A 69 -23.97 -17.16 -6.45
CA CYS A 69 -23.99 -17.86 -5.15
C CYS A 69 -25.14 -17.41 -4.25
N LEU A 70 -25.40 -16.10 -4.17
CA LEU A 70 -26.51 -15.52 -3.40
C LEU A 70 -27.88 -15.93 -3.97
N ARG A 71 -28.03 -16.00 -5.30
CA ARG A 71 -29.24 -16.52 -5.95
C ARG A 71 -29.48 -17.99 -5.61
N GLY A 72 -28.45 -18.84 -5.69
CA GLY A 72 -28.53 -20.24 -5.30
C GLY A 72 -28.67 -20.47 -3.78
N HIS A 73 -28.32 -19.50 -2.93
CA HIS A 73 -28.69 -19.50 -1.52
C HIS A 73 -30.18 -19.19 -1.34
N LYS A 74 -30.68 -18.14 -2.01
CA LYS A 74 -32.09 -17.74 -1.96
C LYS A 74 -33.04 -18.87 -2.40
N GLU A 75 -32.73 -19.53 -3.51
CA GLU A 75 -33.54 -20.66 -4.02
C GLU A 75 -33.61 -21.82 -3.00
N ARG A 76 -32.51 -22.10 -2.28
CA ARG A 76 -32.49 -23.11 -1.21
C ARG A 76 -33.26 -22.68 0.03
N SER A 77 -33.20 -21.41 0.43
CA SER A 77 -34.01 -20.90 1.55
C SER A 77 -35.50 -20.89 1.21
N ASP A 78 -35.86 -20.48 0.00
CA ASP A 78 -37.26 -20.45 -0.46
C ASP A 78 -37.83 -21.89 -0.50
N GLN A 79 -37.05 -22.86 -0.97
CA GLN A 79 -37.42 -24.28 -0.94
C GLN A 79 -37.58 -24.84 0.49
N ALA A 80 -36.71 -24.45 1.43
CA ALA A 80 -36.81 -24.86 2.84
C ALA A 80 -38.06 -24.26 3.54
N VAL A 81 -38.41 -23.01 3.22
CA VAL A 81 -39.65 -22.37 3.69
C VAL A 81 -40.88 -23.10 3.13
N LEU A 82 -40.86 -23.50 1.85
CA LEU A 82 -41.94 -24.28 1.23
C LEU A 82 -42.09 -25.68 1.83
N SER A 83 -41.00 -26.36 2.22
CA SER A 83 -41.12 -27.64 2.94
C SER A 83 -41.71 -27.47 4.34
N LEU A 84 -41.27 -26.46 5.10
CA LEU A 84 -41.82 -26.17 6.44
C LEU A 84 -43.31 -25.80 6.38
N LEU A 85 -43.74 -25.05 5.36
CA LEU A 85 -45.16 -24.75 5.14
C LEU A 85 -45.99 -26.01 4.86
N ARG A 86 -45.46 -26.99 4.13
CA ARG A 86 -46.14 -28.28 3.91
C ARG A 86 -46.25 -29.10 5.19
N GLU A 87 -45.20 -29.14 6.00
CA GLU A 87 -45.22 -29.83 7.31
C GLU A 87 -46.22 -29.18 8.27
N LEU A 88 -46.26 -27.85 8.36
CA LEU A 88 -47.24 -27.13 9.18
C LEU A 88 -48.69 -27.40 8.76
N LEU A 89 -48.96 -27.47 7.45
CA LEU A 89 -50.28 -27.87 6.94
C LEU A 89 -50.62 -29.33 7.30
N GLN A 90 -49.63 -30.23 7.25
CA GLN A 90 -49.83 -31.63 7.61
C GLN A 90 -50.06 -31.82 9.13
N ILE A 91 -49.37 -31.06 9.97
CA ILE A 91 -49.59 -31.02 11.43
C ILE A 91 -51.00 -30.47 11.73
N ARG A 92 -51.40 -29.38 11.07
CA ARG A 92 -52.75 -28.81 11.23
C ARG A 92 -53.85 -29.81 10.88
N ALA A 93 -53.67 -30.60 9.82
CA ALA A 93 -54.62 -31.65 9.45
C ALA A 93 -54.71 -32.76 10.52
N ARG A 94 -53.58 -33.16 11.13
CA ARG A 94 -53.58 -34.15 12.23
C ARG A 94 -54.30 -33.64 13.48
N ILE A 95 -54.10 -32.37 13.85
CA ILE A 95 -54.79 -31.75 14.98
C ILE A 95 -56.31 -31.73 14.76
N GLN A 96 -56.78 -31.39 13.55
CA GLN A 96 -58.22 -31.44 13.23
C GLN A 96 -58.83 -32.84 13.34
N VAL A 97 -58.07 -33.90 13.01
CA VAL A 97 -58.53 -35.29 13.21
C VAL A 97 -58.64 -35.59 14.71
N GLN A 98 -57.63 -35.25 15.51
CA GLN A 98 -57.64 -35.48 16.96
C GLN A 98 -58.78 -34.72 17.67
N ASP A 99 -59.09 -33.48 17.28
CA ASP A 99 -60.24 -32.75 17.80
C ASP A 99 -61.57 -33.47 17.49
N SER A 100 -61.70 -34.07 16.30
CA SER A 100 -62.90 -34.84 15.92
C SER A 100 -63.04 -36.17 16.67
N GLU A 101 -61.92 -36.82 17.00
CA GLU A 101 -61.90 -38.03 17.84
C GLU A 101 -62.31 -37.70 19.29
N LEU A 102 -61.88 -36.55 19.83
CA LEU A 102 -62.21 -36.10 21.18
C LEU A 102 -63.69 -35.74 21.37
N GLU A 103 -64.33 -35.12 20.38
CA GLU A 103 -65.79 -34.88 20.42
C GLU A 103 -66.59 -36.19 20.28
N LEU A 104 -66.09 -37.18 19.54
CA LEU A 104 -66.74 -38.49 19.41
C LEU A 104 -66.74 -39.27 20.74
N ILE A 105 -65.59 -39.29 21.44
CA ILE A 105 -65.46 -39.85 22.80
C ILE A 105 -66.38 -39.11 23.80
N ARG A 106 -66.52 -37.79 23.66
CA ARG A 106 -67.38 -36.97 24.51
C ARG A 106 -68.86 -37.31 24.36
N ASP A 107 -69.31 -37.72 23.18
CA ASP A 107 -70.70 -38.10 22.95
C ASP A 107 -71.01 -39.55 23.33
N GLU A 108 -70.06 -40.49 23.19
CA GLU A 108 -70.21 -41.85 23.74
C GLU A 108 -70.41 -41.85 25.26
N VAL A 109 -69.64 -41.03 26.00
CA VAL A 109 -69.76 -40.88 27.46
C VAL A 109 -71.14 -40.36 27.89
N LYS A 110 -71.84 -39.59 27.05
CA LYS A 110 -73.20 -39.09 27.36
C LYS A 110 -74.29 -40.15 27.20
N GLN A 111 -74.08 -41.19 26.38
CA GLN A 111 -75.12 -42.19 26.11
C GLN A 111 -75.24 -43.28 27.19
N LEU A 112 -74.19 -43.51 27.98
CA LEU A 112 -74.14 -44.60 28.97
C LEU A 112 -74.91 -44.35 30.28
N THR A 113 -75.58 -43.19 30.44
CA THR A 113 -76.09 -42.72 31.74
C THR A 113 -77.61 -42.86 31.96
N ARG A 114 -78.30 -43.80 31.28
CA ARG A 114 -79.75 -44.05 31.48
C ARG A 114 -80.19 -45.51 31.33
N LEU A 115 -80.53 -46.16 32.45
CA LEU A 115 -81.55 -47.23 32.54
C LEU A 115 -81.78 -47.68 34.01
N PRO A 116 -83.04 -47.72 34.51
CA PRO A 116 -83.41 -48.44 35.73
C PRO A 116 -84.15 -49.77 35.46
N GLU A 117 -84.33 -50.56 36.51
CA GLU A 117 -84.64 -52.00 36.49
C GLU A 117 -86.15 -52.34 36.37
N LYS A 118 -86.42 -53.65 36.18
CA LYS A 118 -87.76 -54.25 35.96
C LYS A 118 -88.55 -54.49 37.25
N GLU A 119 -89.88 -54.40 37.12
CA GLU A 119 -90.89 -54.85 38.07
C GLU A 119 -90.98 -56.40 38.14
N ALA A 120 -91.55 -56.92 39.23
CA ALA A 120 -91.99 -58.31 39.35
C ALA A 120 -93.29 -58.42 40.16
N CYS A 121 -94.30 -59.07 39.60
CA CYS A 121 -95.61 -59.29 40.24
C CYS A 121 -95.70 -60.64 40.97
N GLU A 122 -96.25 -60.57 42.19
CA GLU A 122 -97.40 -61.35 42.73
C GLU A 122 -97.65 -62.85 42.44
N LEU A 123 -98.15 -63.53 43.50
CA LEU A 123 -99.04 -64.72 43.53
C LEU A 123 -98.44 -66.09 43.11
N SER A 124 -98.89 -67.25 43.62
CA SER A 124 -99.92 -67.61 44.63
C SER A 124 -99.58 -68.95 45.35
N ASN A 125 -100.38 -69.31 46.36
CA ASN A 125 -100.21 -70.51 47.22
C ASN A 125 -100.90 -71.77 46.64
N THR A 126 -100.40 -72.98 46.97
CA THR A 126 -101.09 -73.99 47.84
C THR A 126 -100.43 -75.39 47.80
N ALA A 127 -99.55 -75.72 48.76
CA ALA A 127 -99.13 -77.11 49.09
C ALA A 127 -98.58 -77.23 50.54
N ASN A 128 -99.18 -76.52 51.49
CA ASN A 128 -98.51 -76.04 52.70
C ASN A 128 -98.60 -76.99 53.92
N ARG A 129 -97.93 -78.16 53.89
CA ARG A 129 -97.57 -78.85 55.14
C ARG A 129 -96.25 -79.63 55.09
N SER A 130 -96.10 -80.66 54.25
CA SER A 130 -94.81 -81.35 54.06
C SER A 130 -93.79 -80.53 53.26
N HIS A 131 -94.26 -79.64 52.39
CA HIS A 131 -93.41 -78.62 51.76
C HIS A 131 -92.87 -77.62 52.81
N MET A 132 -93.64 -77.34 53.88
CA MET A 132 -93.28 -76.32 54.87
C MET A 132 -92.02 -76.73 55.66
N GLU A 133 -91.93 -77.97 56.14
CA GLU A 133 -90.75 -78.45 56.88
C GLU A 133 -89.50 -78.57 55.98
N SER A 134 -89.68 -78.99 54.72
CA SER A 134 -88.62 -79.02 53.70
C SER A 134 -88.15 -77.60 53.33
N MET A 135 -89.08 -76.65 53.21
CA MET A 135 -88.79 -75.24 53.03
C MET A 135 -88.14 -74.63 54.26
N GLU A 136 -88.54 -74.96 55.49
CA GLU A 136 -87.93 -74.45 56.71
C GLU A 136 -86.49 -74.93 56.85
N LYS A 137 -86.23 -76.22 56.61
CA LYS A 137 -84.86 -76.74 56.58
C LYS A 137 -84.02 -76.06 55.50
N ARG A 138 -84.54 -75.95 54.27
CA ARG A 138 -83.87 -75.20 53.18
C ARG A 138 -83.73 -73.70 53.49
N LEU A 139 -84.65 -73.08 54.23
CA LEU A 139 -84.56 -71.68 54.64
C LEU A 139 -83.52 -71.49 55.74
N VAL A 140 -83.34 -72.46 56.64
CA VAL A 140 -82.23 -72.47 57.60
C VAL A 140 -80.90 -72.65 56.86
N GLU A 141 -80.77 -73.63 55.96
CA GLU A 141 -79.58 -73.82 55.13
C GLU A 141 -79.27 -72.59 54.23
N VAL A 142 -80.30 -71.95 53.67
CA VAL A 142 -80.17 -70.68 52.93
C VAL A 142 -79.80 -69.52 53.86
N ARG A 143 -80.35 -69.42 55.08
CA ARG A 143 -79.95 -68.40 56.07
C ARG A 143 -78.51 -68.60 56.55
N GLU A 144 -78.08 -69.84 56.75
CA GLU A 144 -76.71 -70.18 57.17
C GLU A 144 -75.69 -69.96 56.04
N SER A 145 -76.00 -70.37 54.81
CA SER A 145 -75.16 -70.07 53.64
C SER A 145 -75.14 -68.57 53.32
N LEU A 146 -76.26 -67.85 53.42
CA LEU A 146 -76.30 -66.39 53.35
C LEU A 146 -75.47 -65.74 54.47
N ALA A 147 -75.49 -66.27 55.68
CA ALA A 147 -74.64 -65.80 56.78
C ALA A 147 -73.16 -66.10 56.53
N GLN A 148 -72.81 -67.26 55.96
CA GLN A 148 -71.44 -67.57 55.55
C GLN A 148 -70.96 -66.67 54.40
N ILE A 149 -71.81 -66.41 53.40
CA ILE A 149 -71.54 -65.47 52.30
C ILE A 149 -71.32 -64.06 52.86
N ARG A 150 -72.20 -63.57 53.74
CA ARG A 150 -72.03 -62.27 54.40
C ARG A 150 -70.74 -62.17 55.22
N ARG A 151 -70.32 -63.23 55.91
CA ARG A 151 -69.01 -63.27 56.61
C ARG A 151 -67.84 -63.25 55.64
N LYS A 152 -67.89 -64.03 54.54
CA LYS A 152 -66.86 -64.00 53.49
C LYS A 152 -66.77 -62.65 52.80
N GLN A 153 -67.91 -62.03 52.50
CA GLN A 153 -67.99 -60.69 51.91
C GLN A 153 -67.40 -59.63 52.85
N ALA A 154 -67.76 -59.65 54.14
CA ALA A 154 -67.17 -58.75 55.12
C ALA A 154 -65.64 -58.92 55.25
N LEU A 155 -65.14 -60.17 55.18
CA LEU A 155 -63.71 -60.47 55.18
C LEU A 155 -63.03 -59.94 53.90
N GLN A 156 -63.60 -60.19 52.72
CA GLN A 156 -63.11 -59.66 51.44
C GLN A 156 -63.16 -58.13 51.39
N ASP A 157 -64.17 -57.49 51.99
CA ASP A 157 -64.25 -56.03 52.11
C ASP A 157 -63.15 -55.48 53.03
N THR A 158 -62.79 -56.20 54.10
CA THR A 158 -61.63 -55.82 54.94
C THR A 158 -60.29 -56.06 54.23
N GLU A 159 -60.13 -57.18 53.51
CA GLU A 159 -58.93 -57.44 52.70
C GLU A 159 -58.76 -56.39 51.61
N LYS A 160 -59.83 -56.06 50.88
CA LYS A 160 -59.82 -55.00 49.86
C LYS A 160 -59.42 -53.67 50.47
N LYS A 161 -60.01 -53.27 51.60
CA LYS A 161 -59.65 -52.01 52.30
C LYS A 161 -58.20 -52.00 52.78
N ASN A 162 -57.67 -53.14 53.23
CA ASN A 162 -56.27 -53.26 53.63
C ASN A 162 -55.33 -53.13 52.42
N PHE A 163 -55.63 -53.77 51.29
CA PHE A 163 -54.86 -53.62 50.05
C PHE A 163 -54.97 -52.20 49.47
N GLU A 164 -56.14 -51.57 49.54
CA GLU A 164 -56.38 -50.19 49.10
C GLU A 164 -55.59 -49.20 49.97
N ALA A 165 -55.56 -49.39 51.30
CA ALA A 165 -54.72 -48.62 52.21
C ALA A 165 -53.21 -48.86 51.99
N GLU A 166 -52.78 -50.09 51.69
CA GLU A 166 -51.38 -50.39 51.37
C GLU A 166 -50.96 -49.76 50.03
N LEU A 167 -51.81 -49.82 49.01
CA LEU A 167 -51.59 -49.16 47.72
C LEU A 167 -51.54 -47.63 47.89
N GLN A 168 -52.43 -47.05 48.70
CA GLN A 168 -52.39 -45.62 49.01
C GLN A 168 -51.08 -45.24 49.71
N LEU A 169 -50.65 -45.99 50.73
CA LEU A 169 -49.37 -45.75 51.41
C LEU A 169 -48.17 -45.85 50.46
N ARG A 170 -48.17 -46.82 49.54
CA ARG A 170 -47.13 -46.95 48.50
C ARG A 170 -47.16 -45.79 47.51
N LEU A 171 -48.34 -45.31 47.13
CA LEU A 171 -48.52 -44.18 46.23
C LEU A 171 -48.10 -42.86 46.88
N ASP A 172 -48.45 -42.65 48.15
CA ASP A 172 -48.02 -41.51 48.95
C ASP A 172 -46.50 -41.48 49.11
N LYS A 173 -45.88 -42.65 49.36
CA LYS A 173 -44.42 -42.79 49.39
C LYS A 173 -43.79 -42.43 48.04
N LEU A 174 -44.25 -43.04 46.93
CA LEU A 174 -43.71 -42.74 45.60
C LEU A 174 -43.92 -41.28 45.19
N SER A 175 -45.00 -40.64 45.65
CA SER A 175 -45.26 -39.21 45.48
C SER A 175 -44.28 -38.34 46.28
N GLY A 176 -43.87 -38.79 47.48
CA GLY A 176 -42.78 -38.20 48.26
C GLY A 176 -41.43 -38.34 47.58
N ASP A 177 -41.01 -39.57 47.29
CA ASP A 177 -39.73 -39.89 46.62
C ASP A 177 -39.59 -39.10 45.29
N LEU A 178 -40.68 -38.96 44.51
CA LEU A 178 -40.70 -38.19 43.27
C LEU A 178 -40.56 -36.67 43.47
N LYS A 179 -41.10 -36.12 44.57
CA LYS A 179 -40.93 -34.70 44.91
C LYS A 179 -39.51 -34.39 45.37
N GLU A 180 -38.95 -35.20 46.25
CA GLU A 180 -37.56 -35.05 46.71
C GLU A 180 -36.57 -35.11 45.54
N GLU A 181 -36.76 -36.04 44.60
CA GLU A 181 -35.96 -36.13 43.38
C GLU A 181 -36.21 -34.96 42.41
N ALA A 182 -37.43 -34.39 42.35
CA ALA A 182 -37.72 -33.20 41.55
C ALA A 182 -37.03 -31.94 42.13
N GLU A 183 -37.10 -31.75 43.45
CA GLU A 183 -36.40 -30.69 44.18
C GLU A 183 -34.87 -30.85 44.08
N GLY A 184 -34.37 -32.09 44.14
CA GLY A 184 -32.96 -32.42 43.90
C GLY A 184 -32.48 -32.07 42.48
N ARG A 185 -33.31 -32.31 41.46
CA ARG A 185 -33.01 -31.89 40.08
C ARG A 185 -33.11 -30.38 39.90
N GLU A 186 -34.09 -29.72 40.51
CA GLU A 186 -34.23 -28.26 40.43
C GLU A 186 -33.03 -27.56 41.08
N THR A 187 -32.62 -27.99 42.28
CA THR A 187 -31.43 -27.45 42.96
C THR A 187 -30.15 -27.72 42.16
N ALA A 188 -29.97 -28.91 41.58
CA ALA A 188 -28.84 -29.20 40.70
C ALA A 188 -28.83 -28.33 39.43
N CYS A 189 -29.98 -28.13 38.79
CA CYS A 189 -30.14 -27.26 37.62
C CYS A 189 -29.86 -25.78 37.96
N ASN A 190 -30.32 -25.30 39.12
CA ASN A 190 -30.06 -23.95 39.57
C ASN A 190 -28.58 -23.73 39.90
N ALA A 191 -27.92 -24.69 40.55
CA ALA A 191 -26.47 -24.66 40.78
C ALA A 191 -25.67 -24.70 39.46
N LEU A 192 -26.10 -25.49 38.47
CA LEU A 192 -25.49 -25.50 37.13
C LEU A 192 -25.64 -24.15 36.42
N ARG A 193 -26.83 -23.55 36.47
CA ARG A 193 -27.09 -22.22 35.88
C ARG A 193 -26.23 -21.14 36.53
N GLN A 194 -26.16 -21.12 37.87
CA GLN A 194 -25.30 -20.17 38.60
C GLN A 194 -23.82 -20.35 38.21
N ASN A 195 -23.31 -21.58 38.13
CA ASN A 195 -21.93 -21.82 37.69
C ASN A 195 -21.69 -21.36 36.24
N GLN A 196 -22.67 -21.50 35.33
CA GLN A 196 -22.57 -20.98 33.96
C GLN A 196 -22.55 -19.44 33.93
N GLU A 197 -23.40 -18.79 34.73
CA GLU A 197 -23.43 -17.33 34.88
C GLU A 197 -22.13 -16.80 35.50
N GLU A 198 -21.63 -17.43 36.57
CA GLU A 198 -20.34 -17.08 37.17
C GLU A 198 -19.17 -17.26 36.19
N ASN A 199 -19.15 -18.35 35.42
CA ASN A 199 -18.14 -18.56 34.39
C ASN A 199 -18.23 -17.54 33.26
N ALA A 200 -19.44 -17.16 32.83
CA ALA A 200 -19.65 -16.09 31.85
C ALA A 200 -19.19 -14.71 32.39
N CYS A 201 -19.41 -14.43 33.69
CA CYS A 201 -18.90 -13.24 34.34
C CYS A 201 -17.37 -13.26 34.52
N ARG A 202 -16.75 -14.44 34.70
CA ARG A 202 -15.28 -14.59 34.72
C ARG A 202 -14.71 -14.33 33.34
N THR A 203 -15.15 -15.06 32.31
CA THR A 203 -14.63 -14.87 30.93
C THR A 203 -14.89 -13.46 30.40
N SER A 204 -16.02 -12.83 30.71
CA SER A 204 -16.28 -11.42 30.37
C SER A 204 -15.27 -10.47 31.03
N ARG A 205 -14.91 -10.70 32.30
CA ARG A 205 -13.88 -9.92 33.01
C ARG A 205 -12.48 -10.16 32.42
N ASP A 206 -12.16 -11.40 32.06
CA ASP A 206 -10.87 -11.77 31.48
C ASP A 206 -10.71 -11.16 30.07
N ILE A 207 -11.77 -11.20 29.25
CA ILE A 207 -11.83 -10.52 27.95
C ILE A 207 -11.66 -9.01 28.12
N ALA A 208 -12.34 -8.38 29.09
CA ALA A 208 -12.19 -6.96 29.37
C ALA A 208 -10.76 -6.62 29.85
N GLY A 209 -10.12 -7.49 30.62
CA GLY A 209 -8.73 -7.37 31.04
C GLY A 209 -7.75 -7.43 29.87
N ILE A 210 -7.92 -8.42 28.98
CA ILE A 210 -7.11 -8.56 27.74
C ILE A 210 -7.32 -7.35 26.82
N GLN A 211 -8.56 -6.87 26.66
CA GLN A 211 -8.86 -5.66 25.88
C GLN A 211 -8.19 -4.40 26.47
N ALA A 212 -8.21 -4.23 27.80
CA ALA A 212 -7.53 -3.13 28.46
C ALA A 212 -6.01 -3.19 28.29
N GLN A 213 -5.41 -4.38 28.41
CA GLN A 213 -3.97 -4.59 28.15
C GLN A 213 -3.61 -4.32 26.68
N ALA A 214 -4.44 -4.76 25.72
CA ALA A 214 -4.24 -4.50 24.30
C ALA A 214 -4.33 -2.99 23.97
N LEU A 215 -5.27 -2.27 24.58
CA LEU A 215 -5.37 -0.81 24.48
C LEU A 215 -4.14 -0.12 25.07
N GLN A 216 -3.71 -0.50 26.29
CA GLN A 216 -2.51 0.07 26.92
C GLN A 216 -1.26 -0.16 26.07
N LEU A 217 -1.05 -1.38 25.54
CA LEU A 217 0.06 -1.68 24.64
C LEU A 217 -0.04 -0.87 23.34
N GLY A 218 -1.25 -0.68 22.79
CA GLY A 218 -1.51 0.18 21.63
C GLY A 218 -1.15 1.65 21.89
N GLU A 219 -1.54 2.21 23.03
CA GLU A 219 -1.19 3.57 23.46
C GLU A 219 0.31 3.73 23.69
N GLU A 220 0.94 2.79 24.41
CA GLU A 220 2.38 2.79 24.64
C GLU A 220 3.19 2.72 23.34
N MET A 221 2.77 1.87 22.40
CA MET A 221 3.43 1.76 21.10
C MET A 221 3.21 3.02 20.26
N SER A 222 1.99 3.57 20.25
CA SER A 222 1.68 4.84 19.58
C SER A 222 2.53 5.98 20.13
N LEU A 223 2.70 6.07 21.46
CA LEU A 223 3.56 7.05 22.11
C LEU A 223 5.05 6.82 21.81
N LYS A 224 5.51 5.56 21.74
CA LYS A 224 6.86 5.20 21.30
C LYS A 224 7.10 5.61 19.82
N PHE A 225 6.12 5.45 18.94
CA PHE A 225 6.18 5.93 17.55
C PHE A 225 6.20 7.45 17.47
N LEU A 226 5.26 8.15 18.11
CA LEU A 226 5.20 9.61 18.12
C LEU A 226 6.48 10.24 18.69
N LYS A 227 7.10 9.61 19.70
CA LYS A 227 8.40 10.03 20.26
C LYS A 227 9.58 9.81 19.30
N ARG A 228 9.52 8.80 18.41
CA ARG A 228 10.50 8.61 17.32
C ARG A 228 10.26 9.62 16.20
N GLU A 229 9.02 9.83 15.80
CA GLU A 229 8.62 10.80 14.79
C GLU A 229 9.03 12.23 15.19
N ALA A 230 8.70 12.67 16.41
CA ALA A 230 9.11 13.97 16.93
C ALA A 230 10.64 14.17 16.93
N LYS A 231 11.41 13.10 17.18
CA LYS A 231 12.88 13.13 17.06
C LYS A 231 13.34 13.26 15.60
N LEU A 232 12.70 12.55 14.68
CA LEU A 232 13.01 12.63 13.24
C LEU A 232 12.66 14.01 12.68
N CYS A 233 11.46 14.53 12.98
CA CYS A 233 11.05 15.90 12.64
C CYS A 233 12.01 16.94 13.24
N GLY A 234 12.42 16.79 14.50
CA GLY A 234 13.44 17.64 15.12
C GLY A 234 14.83 17.54 14.48
N HIS A 235 15.22 16.37 13.96
CA HIS A 235 16.47 16.21 13.20
C HIS A 235 16.37 16.84 11.81
N LEU A 236 15.27 16.61 11.09
CA LEU A 236 14.97 17.24 9.80
C LEU A 236 14.96 18.77 9.91
N GLN A 237 14.27 19.33 10.91
CA GLN A 237 14.26 20.78 11.16
C GLN A 237 15.67 21.35 11.41
N LYS A 238 16.49 20.66 12.20
CA LYS A 238 17.90 21.04 12.40
C LYS A 238 18.71 20.99 11.09
N ASN A 239 18.50 19.97 10.27
CA ASN A 239 19.17 19.83 8.97
C ASN A 239 18.73 20.93 8.00
N PHE A 240 17.43 21.25 7.90
CA PHE A 240 16.92 22.36 7.09
C PHE A 240 17.53 23.69 7.51
N VAL A 241 17.55 24.01 8.81
CA VAL A 241 18.18 25.25 9.32
C VAL A 241 19.69 25.27 9.05
N ALA A 242 20.38 24.12 9.10
CA ALA A 242 21.80 24.04 8.76
C ALA A 242 22.06 24.26 7.26
N ILE A 243 21.21 23.71 6.38
CA ILE A 243 21.25 23.94 4.93
C ILE A 243 20.95 25.40 4.60
N GLU A 244 19.92 25.99 5.20
CA GLU A 244 19.55 27.39 5.01
C GLU A 244 20.70 28.33 5.41
N LYS A 245 21.37 28.07 6.54
CA LYS A 245 22.57 28.81 6.96
C LYS A 245 23.72 28.67 5.95
N LYS A 246 24.00 27.46 5.47
CA LYS A 246 25.03 27.23 4.44
C LYS A 246 24.68 27.94 3.12
N MET A 247 23.43 27.90 2.70
CA MET A 247 22.93 28.59 1.52
C MET A 247 23.11 30.10 1.64
N LYS A 248 22.70 30.71 2.76
CA LYS A 248 22.93 32.14 3.05
C LYS A 248 24.41 32.51 3.07
N VAL A 249 25.30 31.67 3.61
CA VAL A 249 26.76 31.91 3.57
C VAL A 249 27.31 31.84 2.13
N SER A 250 26.86 30.86 1.34
CA SER A 250 27.24 30.71 -0.06
C SER A 250 26.78 31.90 -0.91
N GLU A 251 25.52 32.30 -0.76
CA GLU A 251 24.92 33.46 -1.43
C GLU A 251 25.64 34.77 -1.08
N ASN A 252 25.90 35.02 0.21
CA ASN A 252 26.69 36.19 0.63
C ASN A 252 28.12 36.16 0.07
N THR A 253 28.70 34.98 -0.14
CA THR A 253 30.04 34.85 -0.73
C THR A 253 30.00 35.15 -2.23
N ARG A 254 29.00 34.61 -2.96
CA ARG A 254 28.73 34.94 -4.37
C ARG A 254 28.52 36.44 -4.57
N LEU A 255 27.64 37.06 -3.77
CA LEU A 255 27.34 38.50 -3.85
C LEU A 255 28.57 39.37 -3.58
N ARG A 256 29.47 38.97 -2.65
CA ARG A 256 30.75 39.66 -2.46
C ARG A 256 31.67 39.50 -3.67
N SER A 257 31.82 38.32 -4.25
CA SER A 257 32.63 38.15 -5.46
C SER A 257 32.07 38.92 -6.66
N GLU A 258 30.75 38.95 -6.83
CA GLU A 258 30.11 39.76 -7.88
C GLU A 258 30.34 41.25 -7.66
N LYS A 259 30.16 41.75 -6.43
CA LYS A 259 30.46 43.14 -6.08
C LYS A 259 31.92 43.49 -6.38
N ASN A 260 32.88 42.65 -5.97
CA ASN A 260 34.30 42.89 -6.24
C ASN A 260 34.60 42.90 -7.74
N LEU A 261 33.97 42.03 -8.53
CA LEU A 261 34.10 42.02 -9.99
C LEU A 261 33.52 43.29 -10.63
N TRP A 262 32.39 43.80 -10.13
CA TRP A 262 31.83 45.09 -10.58
C TRP A 262 32.76 46.25 -10.23
N GLU A 263 33.35 46.28 -9.04
CA GLU A 263 34.35 47.29 -8.64
C GLU A 263 35.61 47.22 -9.51
N GLU A 264 36.12 46.01 -9.81
CA GLU A 264 37.23 45.82 -10.76
C GLU A 264 36.90 46.28 -12.19
N LEU A 265 35.69 45.99 -12.67
CA LEU A 265 35.23 46.40 -14.00
C LEU A 265 35.07 47.93 -14.08
N GLU A 266 34.53 48.56 -13.05
CA GLU A 266 34.43 50.02 -12.94
C GLU A 266 35.81 50.69 -12.95
N VAL A 267 36.78 50.17 -12.18
CA VAL A 267 38.16 50.67 -12.21
C VAL A 267 38.81 50.50 -13.59
N LYS A 268 38.59 49.37 -14.27
CA LYS A 268 39.08 49.14 -15.64
C LYS A 268 38.41 50.10 -16.64
N TRP A 269 37.11 50.33 -16.51
CA TRP A 269 36.33 51.24 -17.34
C TRP A 269 36.81 52.70 -17.18
N GLN A 270 36.95 53.17 -15.94
CA GLN A 270 37.50 54.51 -15.65
C GLN A 270 38.91 54.68 -16.23
N LYS A 271 39.77 53.65 -16.14
CA LYS A 271 41.10 53.69 -16.75
C LYS A 271 41.04 53.81 -18.28
N ILE A 272 40.14 53.08 -18.94
CA ILE A 272 39.93 53.19 -20.39
C ILE A 272 39.41 54.59 -20.75
N GLN A 273 38.49 55.14 -19.97
CA GLN A 273 37.96 56.48 -20.18
C GLN A 273 39.06 57.55 -20.11
N VAL A 274 39.92 57.51 -19.08
CA VAL A 274 41.06 58.44 -18.95
C VAL A 274 42.03 58.29 -20.12
N LEU A 275 42.38 57.07 -20.52
CA LEU A 275 43.27 56.83 -21.66
C LEU A 275 42.69 57.34 -22.99
N ASN A 276 41.39 57.16 -23.21
CA ASN A 276 40.70 57.69 -24.40
C ASN A 276 40.67 59.23 -24.39
N GLU A 277 40.50 59.85 -23.22
CA GLU A 277 40.48 61.31 -23.10
C GLU A 277 41.87 61.92 -23.25
N ASP A 278 42.93 61.26 -22.76
CA ASP A 278 44.33 61.62 -23.03
C ASP A 278 44.68 61.46 -24.51
N HIS A 279 44.24 60.38 -25.16
CA HIS A 279 44.42 60.18 -26.60
C HIS A 279 43.71 61.27 -27.42
N PHE A 280 42.47 61.63 -27.05
CA PHE A 280 41.74 62.71 -27.69
C PHE A 280 42.41 64.08 -27.49
N ARG A 281 42.94 64.36 -26.27
CA ARG A 281 43.74 65.56 -26.01
C ARG A 281 45.01 65.61 -26.87
N SER A 282 45.71 64.48 -27.01
CA SER A 282 46.92 64.38 -27.84
C SER A 282 46.62 64.61 -29.32
N LEU A 283 45.58 63.96 -29.87
CA LEU A 283 45.14 64.17 -31.25
C LEU A 283 44.75 65.63 -31.50
N LYS A 284 44.00 66.24 -30.58
CA LYS A 284 43.61 67.65 -30.70
C LYS A 284 44.83 68.58 -30.70
N HIS A 285 45.81 68.34 -29.83
CA HIS A 285 47.03 69.13 -29.79
C HIS A 285 47.86 68.98 -31.08
N GLN A 286 47.97 67.75 -31.61
CA GLN A 286 48.60 67.50 -32.90
C GLN A 286 47.89 68.25 -34.04
N GLN A 287 46.56 68.20 -34.11
CA GLN A 287 45.79 68.94 -35.10
C GLN A 287 46.03 70.45 -34.99
N GLU A 288 45.95 71.04 -33.79
CA GLU A 288 46.24 72.46 -33.56
C GLU A 288 47.68 72.83 -33.99
N GLN A 289 48.65 71.95 -33.75
CA GLN A 289 50.03 72.14 -34.18
C GLN A 289 50.18 72.08 -35.71
N GLU A 290 49.59 71.08 -36.36
CA GLU A 290 49.58 70.93 -37.83
C GLU A 290 48.88 72.11 -38.52
N GLU A 291 47.71 72.54 -38.03
CA GLU A 291 47.01 73.74 -38.51
C GLU A 291 47.90 74.99 -38.35
N SER A 292 48.56 75.17 -37.21
CA SER A 292 49.47 76.31 -37.00
C SER A 292 50.69 76.29 -37.94
N HIS A 293 51.22 75.09 -38.24
CA HIS A 293 52.33 74.89 -39.14
C HIS A 293 51.92 75.19 -40.59
N LEU A 294 50.79 74.67 -41.05
CA LEU A 294 50.22 74.96 -42.37
C LEU A 294 49.92 76.45 -42.54
N LEU A 295 49.33 77.11 -41.54
CA LEU A 295 49.10 78.57 -41.55
C LEU A 295 50.41 79.36 -41.67
N ASN A 296 51.48 78.91 -41.01
CA ASN A 296 52.80 79.53 -41.13
C ASN A 296 53.44 79.28 -42.51
N GLN A 297 53.25 78.09 -43.10
CA GLN A 297 53.68 77.80 -44.48
C GLN A 297 52.93 78.68 -45.50
N CYS A 298 51.60 78.82 -45.38
CA CYS A 298 50.82 79.72 -46.22
C CYS A 298 51.33 81.17 -46.12
N ARG A 299 51.56 81.69 -44.90
CA ARG A 299 52.13 83.04 -44.70
C ARG A 299 53.55 83.19 -45.27
N ALA A 300 54.35 82.13 -45.28
CA ALA A 300 55.69 82.15 -45.90
C ALA A 300 55.59 82.17 -47.43
N LEU A 301 54.65 81.40 -47.99
CA LEU A 301 54.34 81.39 -49.42
C LEU A 301 53.80 82.76 -49.87
N ASP A 302 52.87 83.37 -49.13
CA ASP A 302 52.35 84.71 -49.41
C ASP A 302 53.48 85.75 -49.47
N LYS A 303 54.45 85.69 -48.54
CA LYS A 303 55.64 86.57 -48.56
C LYS A 303 56.50 86.34 -49.80
N ALA A 304 56.72 85.08 -50.20
CA ALA A 304 57.47 84.75 -51.41
C ALA A 304 56.73 85.23 -52.69
N VAL A 305 55.40 85.12 -52.73
CA VAL A 305 54.56 85.65 -53.82
C VAL A 305 54.65 87.17 -53.90
N ILE A 306 54.64 87.88 -52.75
CA ILE A 306 54.84 89.33 -52.70
C ILE A 306 56.22 89.69 -53.25
N GLN A 307 57.29 89.02 -52.78
CA GLN A 307 58.66 89.24 -53.26
C GLN A 307 58.80 88.98 -54.77
N LEU A 308 58.19 87.92 -55.30
CA LEU A 308 58.15 87.64 -56.74
C LEU A 308 57.37 88.70 -57.50
N THR A 309 56.26 89.20 -56.95
CA THR A 309 55.44 90.25 -57.57
C THR A 309 56.20 91.58 -57.62
N ASP A 310 56.96 91.91 -56.57
CA ASP A 310 57.82 93.08 -56.53
C ASP A 310 58.99 92.93 -57.51
N PHE A 311 59.67 91.78 -57.55
CA PHE A 311 60.72 91.48 -58.53
C PHE A 311 60.24 91.53 -59.99
N VAL A 312 59.02 91.02 -60.28
CA VAL A 312 58.40 91.14 -61.61
C VAL A 312 58.10 92.61 -61.94
N ARG A 313 57.62 93.40 -60.97
CA ARG A 313 57.38 94.85 -61.15
C ARG A 313 58.68 95.61 -61.41
N GLU A 314 59.75 95.31 -60.67
CA GLU A 314 61.09 95.88 -60.86
C GLU A 314 61.69 95.48 -62.22
N ASN A 315 61.56 94.22 -62.63
CA ASN A 315 61.97 93.81 -63.98
C ASN A 315 61.14 94.51 -65.06
N GLN A 316 59.85 94.74 -64.84
CA GLN A 316 59.01 95.45 -65.81
C GLN A 316 59.37 96.94 -65.90
N THR A 317 59.73 97.61 -64.79
CA THR A 317 60.22 99.00 -64.83
C THR A 317 61.62 99.09 -65.45
N SER A 318 62.51 98.14 -65.12
CA SER A 318 63.83 97.99 -65.76
C SER A 318 63.70 97.78 -67.27
N LEU A 319 62.89 96.81 -67.70
CA LEU A 319 62.63 96.55 -69.12
C LEU A 319 62.03 97.77 -69.84
N ASN A 320 61.10 98.49 -69.23
CA ASN A 320 60.56 99.73 -69.80
C ASN A 320 61.65 100.82 -69.95
N SER A 321 62.58 100.94 -68.99
CA SER A 321 63.72 101.85 -69.11
C SER A 321 64.70 101.43 -70.20
N ILE A 322 64.94 100.12 -70.36
CA ILE A 322 65.78 99.55 -71.41
C ILE A 322 65.13 99.77 -72.78
N LEU A 323 63.82 99.57 -72.92
CA LEU A 323 63.09 99.84 -74.15
C LEU A 323 63.12 101.32 -74.53
N GLN A 324 63.02 102.24 -73.57
CA GLN A 324 63.20 103.68 -73.82
C GLN A 324 64.65 104.04 -74.20
N ALA A 325 65.65 103.38 -73.61
CA ALA A 325 67.04 103.54 -73.99
C ALA A 325 67.30 102.99 -75.41
N GLU A 326 66.75 101.83 -75.72
CA GLU A 326 66.86 101.16 -77.02
C GLU A 326 66.14 101.93 -78.13
N GLN A 327 65.02 102.60 -77.83
CA GLN A 327 64.34 103.46 -78.81
C GLN A 327 65.20 104.68 -79.18
N LYS A 328 65.87 105.30 -78.21
CA LYS A 328 66.90 106.33 -78.46
C LYS A 328 68.16 105.78 -79.14
N ASN A 329 68.50 104.52 -78.86
CA ASN A 329 69.61 103.81 -79.50
C ASN A 329 69.32 103.57 -80.98
N ARG A 330 68.07 103.23 -81.35
CA ARG A 330 67.66 103.08 -82.76
C ARG A 330 67.69 104.37 -83.56
N GLU A 331 67.33 105.49 -82.94
CA GLU A 331 67.50 106.83 -83.51
C GLU A 331 68.98 107.17 -83.77
N ALA A 332 69.91 106.63 -82.98
CA ALA A 332 71.36 106.71 -83.23
C ALA A 332 71.87 105.63 -84.21
N GLN A 333 71.21 104.47 -84.28
CA GLN A 333 71.58 103.33 -85.12
C GLN A 333 71.28 103.58 -86.60
N GLU A 334 70.19 104.27 -86.96
CA GLU A 334 69.90 104.67 -88.34
C GLU A 334 71.03 105.54 -88.93
N GLN A 335 71.73 106.30 -88.08
CA GLN A 335 72.92 107.08 -88.44
C GLN A 335 74.21 106.24 -88.51
N CYS A 336 74.22 105.03 -87.93
CA CYS A 336 75.41 104.17 -87.74
C CYS A 336 75.39 102.89 -88.59
N GLU A 337 74.23 102.47 -89.12
CA GLU A 337 74.09 101.42 -90.14
C GLU A 337 74.74 101.79 -91.48
N LYS A 338 75.08 103.08 -91.66
CA LYS A 338 75.94 103.56 -92.75
C LYS A 338 77.41 103.14 -92.63
N GLU A 339 77.86 102.65 -91.47
CA GLU A 339 79.28 102.39 -91.17
C GLU A 339 79.59 100.97 -90.66
N ASN A 340 78.61 100.11 -90.32
CA ASN A 340 78.86 98.91 -89.50
C ASN A 340 78.50 97.55 -90.11
N MET A 341 78.71 97.36 -91.41
CA MET A 341 78.76 96.01 -92.01
C MET A 341 79.94 95.14 -91.49
N GLU A 342 80.89 95.72 -90.75
CA GLU A 342 82.05 95.00 -90.18
C GLU A 342 81.80 94.38 -88.79
N LYS A 343 80.70 94.68 -88.10
CA LYS A 343 80.44 94.13 -86.74
C LYS A 343 79.79 92.74 -86.74
N PHE A 344 79.22 92.30 -87.87
CA PHE A 344 78.41 91.08 -87.97
C PHE A 344 79.15 89.79 -87.54
N THR A 345 80.47 89.75 -87.70
CA THR A 345 81.35 88.65 -87.27
C THR A 345 81.51 88.53 -85.75
N THR A 346 81.20 89.59 -84.98
CA THR A 346 81.34 89.56 -83.50
C THR A 346 80.09 89.06 -82.77
N GLN A 347 78.91 89.08 -83.42
CA GLN A 347 77.66 88.62 -82.82
C GLN A 347 77.62 87.09 -82.64
N LEU A 348 78.06 86.35 -83.65
CA LEU A 348 77.92 84.89 -83.74
C LEU A 348 78.65 84.11 -82.63
N GLN A 349 79.58 84.76 -81.94
CA GLN A 349 80.39 84.15 -80.88
C GLN A 349 79.79 84.35 -79.47
N ASN A 350 78.90 85.34 -79.28
CA ASN A 350 78.16 85.54 -78.03
C ASN A 350 76.97 84.58 -77.91
N ASP A 351 76.28 84.29 -79.02
CA ASP A 351 75.09 83.44 -79.04
C ASP A 351 75.42 81.99 -78.58
N ILE A 352 76.64 81.51 -78.86
CA ILE A 352 77.13 80.18 -78.42
C ILE A 352 77.31 80.10 -76.90
N LEU A 353 77.68 81.21 -76.24
CA LEU A 353 77.84 81.26 -74.78
C LEU A 353 76.48 81.25 -74.08
N ALA A 354 75.51 82.01 -74.59
CA ALA A 354 74.15 82.06 -74.03
C ALA A 354 73.43 80.68 -74.05
N VAL A 355 73.62 79.90 -75.11
CA VAL A 355 73.07 78.52 -75.20
C VAL A 355 73.74 77.58 -74.19
N ARG A 356 75.03 77.76 -73.93
CA ARG A 356 75.78 76.95 -72.95
C ARG A 356 75.30 77.21 -71.52
N ASP A 357 75.17 78.48 -71.14
CA ASP A 357 74.70 78.85 -69.80
C ASP A 357 73.24 78.43 -69.57
N SER A 358 72.39 78.44 -70.61
CA SER A 358 71.03 77.89 -70.56
C SER A 358 71.03 76.38 -70.29
N PHE A 359 71.87 75.61 -70.99
CA PHE A 359 72.00 74.16 -70.78
C PHE A 359 72.50 73.83 -69.36
N ASP A 360 73.52 74.54 -68.87
CA ASP A 360 74.07 74.32 -67.53
C ASP A 360 73.10 74.75 -66.40
N ASN A 361 72.15 75.65 -66.67
CA ASN A 361 71.03 75.94 -65.77
C ASN A 361 70.00 74.80 -65.72
N ALA A 362 69.50 74.35 -66.88
CA ALA A 362 68.52 73.25 -66.95
C ALA A 362 69.08 71.95 -66.36
N ASN A 363 70.37 71.67 -66.55
CA ASN A 363 71.05 70.49 -66.01
C ASN A 363 71.28 70.59 -64.48
N ARG A 364 71.27 71.80 -63.88
CA ARG A 364 71.23 71.98 -62.42
C ARG A 364 69.82 71.79 -61.86
N GLU A 365 68.80 72.30 -62.54
CA GLU A 365 67.41 72.15 -62.11
C GLU A 365 66.95 70.68 -62.14
N ALA A 366 67.32 69.93 -63.20
CA ALA A 366 67.08 68.49 -63.27
C ALA A 366 67.74 67.69 -62.14
N ARG A 367 68.92 68.12 -61.65
CA ARG A 367 69.59 67.51 -60.49
C ARG A 367 68.87 67.83 -59.19
N ALA A 368 68.41 69.07 -59.00
CA ALA A 368 67.65 69.47 -57.82
C ALA A 368 66.31 68.73 -57.68
N GLU A 369 65.62 68.44 -58.79
CA GLU A 369 64.41 67.59 -58.75
C GLU A 369 64.73 66.11 -58.49
N LEU A 370 65.86 65.59 -58.99
CA LEU A 370 66.32 64.24 -58.66
C LEU A 370 66.66 64.11 -57.16
N GLU A 371 67.32 65.11 -56.57
CA GLU A 371 67.59 65.16 -55.12
C GLU A 371 66.29 65.13 -54.31
N LYS A 372 65.28 65.95 -54.67
CA LYS A 372 63.95 65.91 -54.02
C LYS A 372 63.22 64.57 -54.16
N ILE A 373 63.39 63.87 -55.29
CA ILE A 373 62.82 62.53 -55.48
C ILE A 373 63.56 61.51 -54.60
N GLN A 374 64.88 61.63 -54.49
CA GLN A 374 65.70 60.78 -53.63
C GLN A 374 65.36 60.98 -52.14
N GLU A 375 65.21 62.23 -51.67
CA GLU A 375 64.75 62.55 -50.32
C GLU A 375 63.36 61.94 -50.02
N LYS A 376 62.40 62.08 -50.94
CA LYS A 376 61.07 61.47 -50.81
C LYS A 376 61.13 59.94 -50.78
N SER A 377 62.00 59.33 -51.58
CA SER A 377 62.22 57.87 -51.56
C SER A 377 62.79 57.42 -50.22
N GLN A 378 63.73 58.17 -49.64
CA GLN A 378 64.34 57.86 -48.35
C GLN A 378 63.33 57.98 -47.19
N VAL A 379 62.50 59.02 -47.17
CA VAL A 379 61.41 59.16 -46.17
C VAL A 379 60.37 58.03 -46.30
N LEU A 380 60.06 57.61 -47.53
CA LEU A 380 59.19 56.45 -47.76
C LEU A 380 59.82 55.15 -47.25
N GLU A 381 61.11 54.90 -47.51
CA GLU A 381 61.83 53.74 -46.96
C GLU A 381 61.86 53.74 -45.42
N GLU A 382 62.06 54.90 -44.78
CA GLU A 382 62.00 55.04 -43.32
C GLU A 382 60.60 54.72 -42.76
N SER A 383 59.54 55.20 -43.42
CA SER A 383 58.14 54.89 -43.03
C SER A 383 57.77 53.41 -43.24
N ILE A 384 58.24 52.79 -44.33
CA ILE A 384 58.08 51.34 -44.56
C ILE A 384 58.84 50.57 -43.48
N GLY A 385 60.05 51.01 -43.12
CA GLY A 385 60.85 50.45 -42.03
C GLY A 385 60.22 50.64 -40.65
N GLN A 386 59.36 51.64 -40.45
CA GLN A 386 58.50 51.79 -39.26
C GLN A 386 57.34 50.78 -39.29
N LEU A 387 56.59 50.73 -40.38
CA LEU A 387 55.44 49.83 -40.53
C LEU A 387 55.83 48.34 -40.40
N VAL A 388 56.99 47.96 -40.94
CA VAL A 388 57.55 46.59 -40.79
C VAL A 388 57.90 46.26 -39.34
N ARG A 389 58.31 47.24 -38.52
CA ARG A 389 58.52 47.05 -37.08
C ARG A 389 57.19 46.84 -36.37
N GLU A 390 56.20 47.71 -36.62
CA GLU A 390 54.87 47.62 -36.01
C GLU A 390 54.15 46.30 -36.33
N VAL A 391 54.23 45.83 -37.59
CA VAL A 391 53.68 44.53 -38.01
C VAL A 391 54.38 43.36 -37.32
N ARG A 392 55.71 43.43 -37.13
CA ARG A 392 56.46 42.39 -36.40
C ARG A 392 56.07 42.36 -34.93
N ASP A 393 56.04 43.52 -34.27
CA ASP A 393 55.69 43.63 -32.85
C ASP A 393 54.25 43.12 -32.60
N LEU A 394 53.32 43.37 -33.53
CA LEU A 394 51.97 42.82 -33.51
C LEU A 394 51.95 41.29 -33.72
N SER A 395 52.76 40.77 -34.64
CA SER A 395 52.94 39.32 -34.88
C SER A 395 53.49 38.61 -33.63
N ASP A 396 54.49 39.18 -32.97
CA ASP A 396 55.06 38.65 -31.73
C ASP A 396 54.01 38.66 -30.60
N HIS A 397 53.14 39.69 -30.56
CA HIS A 397 52.01 39.72 -29.63
C HIS A 397 50.97 38.61 -29.91
N PHE A 398 50.66 38.33 -31.18
CA PHE A 398 49.78 37.20 -31.54
C PHE A 398 50.39 35.84 -31.13
N VAL A 399 51.70 35.64 -31.31
CA VAL A 399 52.40 34.42 -30.85
C VAL A 399 52.32 34.29 -29.33
N ALA A 400 52.56 35.37 -28.59
CA ALA A 400 52.46 35.37 -27.12
C ALA A 400 51.03 35.10 -26.62
N LEU A 401 50.01 35.61 -27.31
CA LEU A 401 48.61 35.32 -27.01
C LEU A 401 48.25 33.86 -27.33
N SER A 402 48.70 33.31 -28.47
CA SER A 402 48.49 31.91 -28.84
C SER A 402 49.04 30.98 -27.76
N TRP A 403 50.30 31.16 -27.36
CA TRP A 403 50.91 30.35 -26.31
C TRP A 403 50.17 30.43 -24.96
N LYS A 404 49.62 31.61 -24.63
CA LYS A 404 48.81 31.78 -23.43
C LYS A 404 47.47 31.04 -23.51
N PHE A 405 46.83 31.02 -24.68
CA PHE A 405 45.62 30.23 -24.91
C PHE A 405 45.91 28.73 -24.84
N ASP A 406 46.97 28.26 -25.50
CA ASP A 406 47.41 26.85 -25.47
C ASP A 406 47.68 26.38 -24.03
N LEU A 407 48.34 27.21 -23.22
CA LEU A 407 48.60 26.93 -21.81
C LEU A 407 47.31 26.87 -20.97
N GLN A 408 46.35 27.75 -21.24
CA GLN A 408 45.04 27.73 -20.58
C GLN A 408 44.22 26.50 -20.98
N GLU A 409 44.22 26.12 -22.26
CA GLU A 409 43.57 24.91 -22.75
C GLU A 409 44.18 23.66 -22.12
N GLN A 410 45.51 23.52 -22.11
CA GLN A 410 46.19 22.40 -21.45
C GLN A 410 45.87 22.33 -19.95
N THR A 411 45.83 23.47 -19.26
CA THR A 411 45.47 23.56 -17.83
C THR A 411 44.02 23.13 -17.58
N LEU A 412 43.09 23.52 -18.45
CA LEU A 412 41.69 23.10 -18.37
C LEU A 412 41.53 21.62 -18.69
N ASN A 413 42.19 21.12 -19.73
CA ASN A 413 42.17 19.70 -20.10
C ASN A 413 42.73 18.81 -18.99
N LEU A 414 43.81 19.23 -18.32
CA LEU A 414 44.35 18.53 -17.14
C LEU A 414 43.30 18.48 -16.02
N LYS A 415 42.75 19.62 -15.61
CA LYS A 415 41.71 19.69 -14.55
C LYS A 415 40.45 18.89 -14.89
N MET A 416 40.03 18.88 -16.15
CA MET A 416 38.91 18.06 -16.62
C MET A 416 39.24 16.57 -16.57
N SER A 417 40.48 16.18 -16.84
CA SER A 417 40.93 14.78 -16.71
C SER A 417 41.03 14.33 -15.24
N GLU A 418 41.49 15.21 -14.35
CA GLU A 418 41.54 15.00 -12.90
C GLU A 418 40.13 14.86 -12.32
N ALA A 419 39.25 15.81 -12.59
CA ALA A 419 37.85 15.75 -12.17
C ALA A 419 37.15 14.49 -12.72
N LYS A 420 37.33 14.14 -14.00
CA LYS A 420 36.77 12.92 -14.59
C LYS A 420 37.27 11.65 -13.89
N LYS A 421 38.53 11.64 -13.44
CA LYS A 421 39.10 10.54 -12.67
C LYS A 421 38.48 10.46 -11.27
N GLU A 422 38.41 11.58 -10.55
CA GLU A 422 37.75 11.68 -9.22
C GLU A 422 36.30 11.17 -9.31
N TRP A 423 35.48 11.72 -10.21
CA TRP A 423 34.11 11.26 -10.43
C TRP A 423 34.00 9.76 -10.71
N SER A 424 34.92 9.17 -11.51
CA SER A 424 34.94 7.72 -11.76
C SER A 424 35.36 6.90 -10.54
N GLU A 425 36.23 7.44 -9.68
CA GLU A 425 36.62 6.80 -8.42
C GLU A 425 35.50 6.89 -7.36
N GLU A 426 34.81 8.02 -7.26
CA GLU A 426 33.61 8.17 -6.42
C GLU A 426 32.48 7.25 -6.86
N GLU A 427 32.22 7.15 -8.17
CA GLU A 427 31.22 6.24 -8.74
C GLU A 427 31.54 4.77 -8.43
N LYS A 428 32.80 4.35 -8.60
CA LYS A 428 33.26 3.01 -8.22
C LYS A 428 33.10 2.74 -6.72
N LYS A 429 33.52 3.67 -5.85
CA LYS A 429 33.35 3.55 -4.38
C LYS A 429 31.87 3.48 -3.98
N ALA A 430 30.98 4.17 -4.69
CA ALA A 430 29.54 4.12 -4.46
C ALA A 430 28.96 2.77 -4.91
N LEU A 431 29.37 2.26 -6.07
CA LEU A 431 28.97 0.95 -6.58
C LEU A 431 29.47 -0.19 -5.67
N GLU A 432 30.72 -0.15 -5.21
CA GLU A 432 31.28 -1.13 -4.26
C GLU A 432 30.48 -1.17 -2.96
N LYS A 433 30.14 0.00 -2.38
CA LYS A 433 29.28 0.09 -1.19
C LYS A 433 27.88 -0.46 -1.45
N PHE A 434 27.30 -0.20 -2.62
CA PHE A 434 26.00 -0.76 -3.00
C PHE A 434 26.05 -2.29 -3.12
N MET A 435 27.09 -2.84 -3.76
CA MET A 435 27.31 -4.29 -3.87
C MET A 435 27.54 -4.94 -2.50
N GLN A 436 28.23 -4.28 -1.57
CA GLN A 436 28.35 -4.72 -0.17
C GLN A 436 26.98 -4.79 0.50
N TRP A 437 26.20 -3.71 0.46
CA TRP A 437 24.85 -3.66 1.02
C TRP A 437 23.91 -4.70 0.42
N GLN A 438 24.00 -4.94 -0.89
CA GLN A 438 23.24 -5.97 -1.57
C GLN A 438 23.60 -7.38 -1.07
N ASN A 439 24.90 -7.67 -0.93
CA ASN A 439 25.37 -8.96 -0.42
C ASN A 439 24.98 -9.18 1.04
N GLU A 440 25.13 -8.18 1.92
CA GLU A 440 24.67 -8.21 3.31
C GLU A 440 23.17 -8.49 3.39
N THR A 441 22.36 -7.80 2.57
CA THR A 441 20.92 -8.03 2.48
C THR A 441 20.58 -9.45 2.02
N ILE A 442 21.30 -9.99 1.02
CA ILE A 442 21.11 -11.38 0.53
C ILE A 442 21.47 -12.40 1.63
N VAL A 443 22.52 -12.16 2.42
CA VAL A 443 22.88 -13.03 3.55
C VAL A 443 21.79 -13.01 4.61
N HIS A 444 21.33 -11.83 5.05
CA HIS A 444 20.26 -11.74 6.05
C HIS A 444 18.93 -12.34 5.58
N LEU A 445 18.59 -12.24 4.29
CA LEU A 445 17.42 -12.91 3.73
C LEU A 445 17.54 -14.43 3.78
N LYS A 446 18.73 -15.00 3.52
CA LYS A 446 18.99 -16.44 3.68
C LYS A 446 18.90 -16.88 5.15
N GLU A 447 19.51 -16.14 6.06
CA GLU A 447 19.43 -16.40 7.51
C GLU A 447 17.99 -16.40 8.03
N LEU A 448 17.14 -15.49 7.50
CA LEU A 448 15.72 -15.46 7.80
C LEU A 448 14.96 -16.64 7.20
N GLN A 449 15.27 -17.01 5.95
CA GLN A 449 14.68 -18.19 5.30
C GLN A 449 14.99 -19.48 6.07
N GLU A 450 16.26 -19.70 6.45
CA GLU A 450 16.70 -20.86 7.24
C GLU A 450 16.01 -20.92 8.62
N LYS A 451 15.82 -19.77 9.28
CA LYS A 451 15.06 -19.69 10.54
C LYS A 451 13.58 -20.04 10.34
N VAL A 452 12.94 -19.53 9.29
CA VAL A 452 11.54 -19.86 8.97
C VAL A 452 11.39 -21.35 8.66
N GLU A 453 12.31 -21.94 7.90
CA GLU A 453 12.29 -23.37 7.58
C GLU A 453 12.51 -24.23 8.84
N SER A 454 13.43 -23.84 9.72
CA SER A 454 13.59 -24.47 11.05
C SER A 454 12.33 -24.38 11.91
N PHE A 455 11.63 -23.24 11.94
CA PHE A 455 10.36 -23.12 12.65
C PHE A 455 9.25 -24.00 12.04
N LEU A 456 9.18 -24.12 10.71
CA LEU A 456 8.22 -25.00 10.05
C LEU A 456 8.47 -26.47 10.38
N VAL A 457 9.73 -26.91 10.43
CA VAL A 457 10.10 -28.26 10.90
C VAL A 457 9.69 -28.48 12.36
N GLN A 458 9.98 -27.52 13.25
CA GLN A 458 9.57 -27.62 14.67
C GLN A 458 8.05 -27.68 14.85
N ILE A 459 7.28 -26.94 14.04
CA ILE A 459 5.81 -27.01 14.02
C ILE A 459 5.34 -28.39 13.54
N GLY A 460 6.00 -28.97 12.52
CA GLY A 460 5.78 -30.35 12.08
C GLY A 460 6.02 -31.36 13.21
N ASP A 461 7.18 -31.31 13.86
CA ASP A 461 7.53 -32.20 14.98
C ASP A 461 6.57 -32.08 16.17
N VAL A 462 6.02 -30.88 16.44
CA VAL A 462 4.98 -30.68 17.46
C VAL A 462 3.65 -31.29 16.99
N ASN A 463 3.24 -31.04 15.75
CA ASN A 463 2.01 -31.59 15.19
C ASN A 463 2.00 -33.13 15.18
N ASP A 464 3.10 -33.75 14.76
CA ASP A 464 3.22 -35.20 14.71
C ASP A 464 3.21 -35.83 16.10
N ARG A 465 3.84 -35.19 17.09
CA ARG A 465 3.70 -35.58 18.51
C ARG A 465 2.26 -35.45 19.00
N CYS A 466 1.55 -34.38 18.64
CA CYS A 466 0.13 -34.22 18.98
C CYS A 466 -0.75 -35.30 18.34
N LEU A 467 -0.50 -35.69 17.09
CA LEU A 467 -1.21 -36.78 16.41
C LEU A 467 -0.90 -38.16 17.04
N LEU A 468 0.34 -38.41 17.44
CA LEU A 468 0.72 -39.61 18.18
C LEU A 468 0.06 -39.67 19.57
N HIS A 469 0.07 -38.57 20.33
CA HIS A 469 -0.60 -38.51 21.63
C HIS A 469 -2.12 -38.67 21.52
N ARG A 470 -2.74 -38.11 20.47
CA ARG A 470 -4.15 -38.31 20.18
C ARG A 470 -4.46 -39.77 19.85
N SER A 471 -3.69 -40.41 18.97
CA SER A 471 -3.93 -41.80 18.60
C SER A 471 -3.68 -42.81 19.74
N ASP A 472 -2.68 -42.59 20.61
CA ASP A 472 -2.52 -43.38 21.86
C ASP A 472 -3.72 -43.15 22.81
N SER A 473 -4.21 -41.93 22.94
CA SER A 473 -5.38 -41.61 23.78
C SER A 473 -6.66 -42.26 23.26
N ASP A 474 -6.93 -42.15 21.96
CA ASP A 474 -8.08 -42.78 21.29
C ASP A 474 -8.00 -44.30 21.42
N GLN A 475 -6.81 -44.90 21.22
CA GLN A 475 -6.61 -46.34 21.39
C GLN A 475 -6.83 -46.80 22.84
N ARG A 476 -6.35 -46.03 23.83
CA ARG A 476 -6.62 -46.29 25.26
C ARG A 476 -8.11 -46.26 25.55
N ILE A 477 -8.84 -45.24 25.08
CA ILE A 477 -10.30 -45.13 25.22
C ILE A 477 -11.00 -46.35 24.60
N ILE A 478 -10.58 -46.80 23.41
CA ILE A 478 -11.14 -48.00 22.76
C ILE A 478 -10.86 -49.26 23.60
N THR A 479 -9.65 -49.42 24.14
CA THR A 479 -9.33 -50.59 24.98
C THR A 479 -10.10 -50.61 26.29
N GLU A 480 -10.26 -49.45 26.94
CA GLU A 480 -10.98 -49.28 28.21
C GLU A 480 -12.51 -49.41 28.03
N SER A 481 -13.04 -48.94 26.90
CA SER A 481 -14.44 -49.17 26.54
C SER A 481 -14.72 -50.68 26.39
N ARG A 482 -13.82 -51.41 25.70
CA ARG A 482 -13.93 -52.86 25.51
C ARG A 482 -13.70 -53.67 26.80
N THR A 483 -12.93 -53.21 27.78
CA THR A 483 -12.82 -53.87 29.10
C THR A 483 -14.12 -53.73 29.87
N ARG A 484 -14.63 -52.50 29.99
CA ARG A 484 -15.90 -52.21 30.67
C ARG A 484 -17.10 -52.91 30.02
N GLU A 485 -17.13 -53.02 28.69
CA GLU A 485 -18.18 -53.77 27.98
C GLU A 485 -18.16 -55.27 28.35
N ARG A 486 -16.97 -55.88 28.45
CA ARG A 486 -16.81 -57.26 28.90
C ARG A 486 -17.20 -57.46 30.36
N GLU A 487 -16.77 -56.55 31.25
CA GLU A 487 -17.13 -56.59 32.68
C GLU A 487 -18.64 -56.43 32.88
N MET A 488 -19.28 -55.46 32.22
CA MET A 488 -20.74 -55.31 32.22
C MET A 488 -21.44 -56.54 31.62
N GLY A 489 -20.85 -57.18 30.61
CA GLY A 489 -21.34 -58.45 30.05
C GLY A 489 -21.37 -59.57 31.08
N ILE A 490 -20.31 -59.72 31.87
CA ILE A 490 -20.25 -60.67 32.99
C ILE A 490 -21.32 -60.35 34.03
N VAL A 491 -21.43 -59.09 34.48
CA VAL A 491 -22.44 -58.66 35.46
C VAL A 491 -23.87 -58.93 34.96
N LYS A 492 -24.17 -58.68 33.69
CA LYS A 492 -25.47 -59.00 33.07
C LYS A 492 -25.74 -60.50 33.05
N GLN A 493 -24.72 -61.32 32.75
CA GLN A 493 -24.86 -62.77 32.74
C GLN A 493 -25.09 -63.33 34.14
N GLU A 494 -24.36 -62.84 35.16
CA GLU A 494 -24.59 -63.21 36.55
C GLU A 494 -25.98 -62.79 37.04
N LEU A 495 -26.46 -61.60 36.65
CA LEU A 495 -27.80 -61.13 36.98
C LEU A 495 -28.88 -62.01 36.36
N ALA A 496 -28.70 -62.44 35.10
CA ALA A 496 -29.59 -63.40 34.45
C ALA A 496 -29.64 -64.74 35.20
N VAL A 497 -28.49 -65.26 35.65
CA VAL A 497 -28.42 -66.48 36.47
C VAL A 497 -29.18 -66.31 37.80
N VAL A 498 -29.01 -65.17 38.49
CA VAL A 498 -29.75 -64.88 39.73
C VAL A 498 -31.25 -64.83 39.47
N LEU A 499 -31.71 -64.14 38.41
CA LEU A 499 -33.12 -64.08 38.02
C LEU A 499 -33.70 -65.47 37.68
N SER A 500 -32.95 -66.33 36.98
CA SER A 500 -33.37 -67.72 36.74
C SER A 500 -33.48 -68.52 38.05
N THR A 501 -32.57 -68.33 39.01
CA THR A 501 -32.70 -68.98 40.33
C THR A 501 -33.88 -68.45 41.15
N LEU A 502 -34.26 -67.18 40.98
CA LEU A 502 -35.46 -66.59 41.57
C LEU A 502 -36.76 -67.12 40.92
N GLN A 503 -36.75 -67.49 39.65
CA GLN A 503 -37.88 -68.17 38.99
C GLN A 503 -38.01 -69.63 39.47
N LEU A 504 -36.89 -70.34 39.67
CA LEU A 504 -36.81 -71.70 40.22
C LEU A 504 -37.10 -71.81 41.73
N LEU A 505 -37.37 -70.70 42.41
CA LEU A 505 -37.86 -70.66 43.80
C LEU A 505 -39.34 -71.04 43.93
N LYS A 506 -40.07 -71.14 42.81
CA LYS A 506 -41.51 -71.45 42.80
C LYS A 506 -41.82 -72.94 43.07
N GLU A 507 -40.82 -73.83 42.90
CA GLU A 507 -40.97 -75.28 43.04
C GLU A 507 -39.83 -75.88 43.89
N ASP A 508 -40.21 -76.40 45.05
CA ASP A 508 -39.42 -77.14 46.06
C ASP A 508 -38.26 -76.48 46.83
N ASN A 509 -38.36 -76.67 48.16
CA ASN A 509 -37.36 -76.52 49.23
C ASN A 509 -36.74 -75.11 49.43
N PRO A 510 -37.48 -74.17 50.06
CA PRO A 510 -37.09 -72.76 50.12
C PRO A 510 -35.80 -72.49 50.92
N ASN A 511 -35.63 -73.10 52.10
CA ASN A 511 -34.58 -72.67 53.04
C ASN A 511 -33.15 -72.90 52.51
N ARG A 512 -32.91 -74.00 51.78
CA ARG A 512 -31.59 -74.27 51.18
C ARG A 512 -31.30 -73.34 50.00
N LYS A 513 -32.30 -73.05 49.16
CA LYS A 513 -32.19 -72.11 48.04
C LYS A 513 -32.06 -70.66 48.51
N ILE A 514 -32.70 -70.27 49.61
CA ILE A 514 -32.54 -68.94 50.23
C ILE A 514 -31.08 -68.75 50.69
N ALA A 515 -30.47 -69.74 51.35
CA ALA A 515 -29.06 -69.65 51.74
C ALA A 515 -28.10 -69.54 50.53
N GLU A 516 -28.39 -70.26 49.44
CA GLU A 516 -27.61 -70.15 48.19
C GLU A 516 -27.79 -68.78 47.52
N ILE A 517 -29.00 -68.23 47.50
CA ILE A 517 -29.30 -66.89 46.97
C ILE A 517 -28.67 -65.80 47.84
N GLN A 518 -28.68 -65.94 49.17
CA GLN A 518 -27.97 -65.04 50.08
C GLN A 518 -26.45 -65.10 49.84
N GLY A 519 -25.88 -66.29 49.65
CA GLY A 519 -24.47 -66.44 49.27
C GLY A 519 -24.14 -65.77 47.94
N LYS A 520 -24.98 -65.97 46.91
CA LYS A 520 -24.83 -65.34 45.59
C LYS A 520 -25.02 -63.82 45.64
N LEU A 521 -25.96 -63.33 46.45
CA LEU A 521 -26.21 -61.91 46.67
C LEU A 521 -25.02 -61.25 47.39
N VAL A 522 -24.41 -61.92 48.37
CA VAL A 522 -23.17 -61.46 49.03
C VAL A 522 -22.00 -61.43 48.03
N THR A 523 -21.87 -62.40 47.12
CA THR A 523 -20.86 -62.28 46.05
C THR A 523 -21.17 -61.12 45.10
N PHE A 524 -22.44 -60.89 44.74
CA PHE A 524 -22.86 -59.75 43.92
C PHE A 524 -22.54 -58.41 44.59
N GLN A 525 -22.86 -58.28 45.88
CA GLN A 525 -22.59 -57.10 46.69
C GLN A 525 -21.08 -56.86 46.82
N ASN A 526 -20.29 -57.92 46.99
CA ASN A 526 -18.82 -57.84 46.96
C ASN A 526 -18.27 -57.43 45.58
N GLN A 527 -18.89 -57.83 44.48
CA GLN A 527 -18.51 -57.35 43.14
C GLN A 527 -18.87 -55.89 42.92
N ILE A 528 -20.07 -55.46 43.33
CA ILE A 528 -20.50 -54.05 43.27
C ILE A 528 -19.55 -53.18 44.10
N MET A 529 -19.23 -53.58 45.33
CA MET A 529 -18.28 -52.87 46.19
C MET A 529 -16.86 -52.82 45.60
N LYS A 530 -16.41 -53.86 44.88
CA LYS A 530 -15.14 -53.80 44.12
C LYS A 530 -15.20 -52.83 42.95
N MET A 531 -16.31 -52.78 42.22
CA MET A 531 -16.53 -51.84 41.12
C MET A 531 -16.59 -50.40 41.63
N GLU A 532 -17.27 -50.16 42.75
CA GLU A 532 -17.35 -48.87 43.43
C GLU A 532 -15.96 -48.38 43.89
N ASN A 533 -15.17 -49.27 44.53
CA ASN A 533 -13.78 -48.98 44.88
C ASN A 533 -12.93 -48.66 43.65
N ASN A 534 -13.02 -49.45 42.57
CA ASN A 534 -12.31 -49.19 41.30
C ASN A 534 -12.71 -47.86 40.64
N ILE A 535 -13.97 -47.43 40.77
CA ILE A 535 -14.45 -46.13 40.29
C ILE A 535 -13.84 -45.00 41.14
N GLN A 536 -13.81 -45.16 42.46
CA GLN A 536 -13.24 -44.19 43.39
C GLN A 536 -11.70 -44.06 43.25
N ASP A 537 -11.00 -45.17 43.04
CA ASP A 537 -9.57 -45.19 42.75
C ASP A 537 -9.27 -44.51 41.40
N ASN A 538 -10.04 -44.81 40.35
CA ASN A 538 -9.93 -44.11 39.06
C ASN A 538 -10.16 -42.60 39.20
N LYS A 539 -11.18 -42.18 39.97
CA LYS A 539 -11.45 -40.76 40.26
C LYS A 539 -10.27 -40.09 40.97
N THR A 540 -9.64 -40.80 41.91
CA THR A 540 -8.44 -40.32 42.62
C THR A 540 -7.24 -40.18 41.67
N ILE A 541 -7.00 -41.18 40.82
CA ILE A 541 -5.95 -41.16 39.78
C ILE A 541 -6.18 -40.02 38.78
N GLN A 542 -7.43 -39.80 38.36
CA GLN A 542 -7.79 -38.75 37.41
C GLN A 542 -7.59 -37.35 38.01
N ASN A 543 -7.95 -37.14 39.28
CA ASN A 543 -7.66 -35.90 40.01
C ASN A 543 -6.15 -35.66 40.15
N LEU A 544 -5.34 -36.70 40.42
CA LEU A 544 -3.88 -36.56 40.47
C LEU A 544 -3.30 -36.16 39.11
N LYS A 545 -3.76 -36.79 38.02
CA LYS A 545 -3.35 -36.44 36.64
C LYS A 545 -3.70 -35.00 36.28
N PHE A 546 -4.95 -34.59 36.53
CA PHE A 546 -5.41 -33.23 36.28
C PHE A 546 -4.57 -32.19 37.04
N ASN A 547 -4.24 -32.47 38.31
CA ASN A 547 -3.37 -31.60 39.12
C ASN A 547 -1.93 -31.55 38.59
N THR A 548 -1.38 -32.62 38.01
CA THR A 548 -0.06 -32.61 37.37
C THR A 548 -0.06 -31.88 36.02
N GLU A 549 -1.10 -32.07 35.19
CA GLU A 549 -1.25 -31.36 33.91
C GLU A 549 -1.42 -29.85 34.15
N THR A 550 -2.27 -29.45 35.10
CA THR A 550 -2.45 -28.05 35.49
C THR A 550 -1.13 -27.37 35.91
N LYS A 551 -0.25 -28.10 36.62
CA LYS A 551 1.08 -27.59 36.98
C LYS A 551 2.01 -27.44 35.77
N LEU A 552 2.05 -28.44 34.88
CA LEU A 552 2.86 -28.39 33.67
C LEU A 552 2.43 -27.26 32.73
N VAL A 553 1.12 -26.98 32.61
CA VAL A 553 0.61 -25.83 31.85
C VAL A 553 1.10 -24.51 32.46
N ALA A 554 0.97 -24.33 33.79
CA ALA A 554 1.44 -23.12 34.46
C ALA A 554 2.99 -22.96 34.40
N GLU A 555 3.75 -24.04 34.46
CA GLU A 555 5.21 -24.02 34.26
C GLU A 555 5.58 -23.65 32.80
N MET A 556 4.82 -24.16 31.82
CA MET A 556 5.01 -23.85 30.41
C MET A 556 4.67 -22.38 30.10
N GLU A 557 3.58 -21.83 30.64
CA GLU A 557 3.24 -20.40 30.52
C GLU A 557 4.31 -19.48 31.14
N ASN A 558 4.84 -19.85 32.32
CA ASN A 558 5.95 -19.12 32.93
C ASN A 558 7.22 -19.17 32.08
N SER A 559 7.55 -20.33 31.50
CA SER A 559 8.72 -20.49 30.63
C SER A 559 8.60 -19.68 29.32
N PHE A 560 7.39 -19.62 28.74
CA PHE A 560 7.10 -18.81 27.55
C PHE A 560 7.22 -17.32 27.86
N THR A 561 6.73 -16.89 29.04
CA THR A 561 6.83 -15.50 29.49
C THR A 561 8.28 -15.07 29.73
N GLN A 562 9.15 -15.96 30.23
CA GLN A 562 10.59 -15.70 30.37
C GLN A 562 11.35 -15.69 29.03
N ALA A 563 10.90 -16.42 28.01
CA ALA A 563 11.55 -16.47 26.70
C ALA A 563 11.27 -15.23 25.81
N PHE A 564 10.27 -14.42 26.17
CA PHE A 564 9.84 -13.23 25.43
C PHE A 564 10.10 -11.89 26.17
N SER A 565 10.92 -11.92 27.24
CA SER A 565 11.43 -10.74 27.95
C SER A 565 12.94 -10.57 27.78
#